data_AF-A0A938FR92-F1
#
_entry.id   AF-A0A938FR92-F1
#
_cell.length_a   1.000
_cell.length_b   1.000
_cell.length_c   1.000
_cell.angle_alpha   90.00
_cell.angle_beta   90.00
_cell.angle_gamma   90.00
#
_symmetry.space_group_name_H-M   'P 1'
#
loop_
_entity.id
_entity.type
_entity.pdbx_description
1 polymer ?
#
loop_
_entity_poly.entity_id
_entity_poly.type
_entity_poly.pdbx_seq_one_letter_code
_entity_poly.pdbx_strand_id
1 'polypeptide(L)'
;MTGSVYTEAVVHLAPEAFAAEAPYQTAIVTLDEGGRVTGRILGGRVSIGDRVELAETRDGVPFFRKAAAAGPGGRLRGGSERSPHPGPGGPAVPAEEDGFQEAS
;
A
#
# COMPACT_ATOMS: atom_id res chain seq x y z
N MET A 1 15.56 -3.30 13.18
CA MET A 1 15.61 -1.96 12.54
C MET A 1 14.25 -1.67 11.94
N THR A 2 13.66 -0.50 12.18
CA THR A 2 12.34 -0.10 11.66
C THR A 2 12.43 1.20 10.86
N GLY A 3 11.47 1.41 9.96
CA GLY A 3 11.44 2.60 9.13
C GLY A 3 10.18 2.70 8.29
N SER A 4 10.18 3.65 7.35
CA SER A 4 9.12 3.85 6.36
C SER A 4 9.67 3.79 4.94
N VAL A 5 8.85 3.30 4.01
CA VAL A 5 9.20 3.25 2.59
C VAL A 5 9.25 4.67 2.02
N TYR A 6 10.42 5.06 1.50
CA TYR A 6 10.62 6.33 0.81
C TYR A 6 10.29 6.22 -0.69
N THR A 7 10.77 5.14 -1.32
CA THR A 7 10.44 4.81 -2.72
C THR A 7 10.42 3.29 -2.88
N GLU A 8 9.69 2.81 -3.87
CA GLU A 8 9.54 1.39 -4.20
C GLU A 8 9.60 1.16 -5.71
N ALA A 9 10.12 0.00 -6.09
CA ALA A 9 10.13 -0.44 -7.48
C ALA A 9 9.96 -1.96 -7.55
N VAL A 10 9.14 -2.42 -8.50
CA VAL A 10 8.97 -3.85 -8.79
C VAL A 10 9.82 -4.22 -9.98
N VAL A 11 10.75 -5.15 -9.78
CA VAL A 11 11.59 -5.70 -10.83
C VAL A 11 10.87 -6.90 -11.42
N HIS A 12 10.38 -6.73 -12.65
CA HIS A 12 9.71 -7.79 -13.41
C HIS A 12 10.67 -8.61 -14.29
N LEU A 13 11.73 -7.97 -14.77
CA LEU A 13 12.75 -8.58 -15.63
C LEU A 13 14.09 -8.41 -14.94
N ALA A 14 14.54 -9.46 -14.27
CA ALA A 14 15.82 -9.49 -13.59
C ALA A 14 16.88 -10.19 -14.48
N PRO A 15 18.17 -9.87 -14.31
CA PRO A 15 19.25 -10.64 -14.91
C PRO A 15 19.15 -12.12 -14.54
N GLU A 16 19.72 -13.01 -15.36
CA GLU A 16 19.57 -14.47 -15.22
C GLU A 16 19.85 -14.99 -13.81
N ALA A 17 20.86 -14.42 -13.13
CA ALA A 17 21.23 -14.76 -11.76
C ALA A 17 20.11 -14.53 -10.71
N PHE A 18 19.15 -13.66 -11.00
CA PHE A 18 18.04 -13.28 -10.12
C PHE A 18 16.66 -13.52 -10.77
N ALA A 19 16.63 -14.11 -11.97
CA ALA A 19 15.40 -14.34 -12.72
C ALA A 19 14.42 -15.26 -11.97
N ALA A 20 14.92 -16.22 -11.19
CA ALA A 20 14.11 -17.12 -10.36
C ALA A 20 13.36 -16.39 -9.23
N GLU A 21 13.79 -15.19 -8.87
CA GLU A 21 13.18 -14.39 -7.81
C GLU A 21 12.22 -13.34 -8.37
N ALA A 22 12.16 -13.18 -9.69
CA ALA A 22 11.23 -12.27 -10.32
C ALA A 22 9.78 -12.85 -10.26
N PRO A 23 8.77 -12.00 -9.99
CA PRO A 23 8.86 -10.59 -9.68
C PRO A 23 9.23 -10.34 -8.20
N TYR A 24 10.16 -9.41 -7.95
CA TYR A 24 10.49 -8.95 -6.60
C TYR A 24 10.41 -7.44 -6.47
N GLN A 25 10.08 -6.97 -5.27
CA GLN A 25 10.03 -5.55 -4.96
C GLN A 25 11.30 -5.13 -4.19
N THR A 26 11.88 -4.02 -4.62
CA THR A 26 12.96 -3.31 -3.91
C THR A 26 12.44 -1.98 -3.40
N ALA A 27 12.98 -1.51 -2.28
CA ALA A 27 12.58 -0.25 -1.69
C ALA A 27 13.77 0.46 -1.06
N ILE A 28 13.70 1.79 -1.04
CA ILE A 28 14.53 2.60 -0.14
C ILE A 28 13.71 2.88 1.10
N VAL A 29 14.24 2.51 2.25
CA VAL A 29 13.62 2.69 3.57
C VAL A 29 14.31 3.86 4.26
N THR A 30 13.53 4.83 4.73
CA THR A 30 14.00 5.83 5.69
C THR A 30 13.90 5.23 7.08
N LEU A 31 15.03 5.06 7.75
CA LEU A 31 15.11 4.42 9.05
C LEU A 31 14.71 5.40 10.15
N ASP A 32 14.10 4.90 11.23
CA ASP A 32 13.67 5.76 12.34
C ASP A 32 14.85 6.39 13.09
N GLU A 33 15.97 5.67 13.16
CA GLU A 33 17.24 6.14 13.73
C GLU A 33 17.94 7.16 12.81
N GLY A 34 17.38 7.42 11.63
CA GLY A 34 17.92 8.31 10.61
C GLY A 34 18.66 7.56 9.49
N GLY A 35 18.88 8.28 8.38
CA GLY A 35 19.49 7.71 7.18
C GLY A 35 18.50 6.94 6.28
N ARG A 36 19.03 6.43 5.17
CA ARG A 36 18.28 5.65 4.19
C ARG A 36 19.04 4.40 3.79
N VAL A 37 18.33 3.30 3.63
CA VAL A 37 18.89 2.01 3.24
C VAL A 37 18.08 1.43 2.09
N THR A 38 18.77 0.91 1.09
CA THR A 38 18.16 0.14 0.01
C THR A 38 18.07 -1.32 0.44
N GLY A 39 16.90 -1.92 0.28
CA GLY A 39 16.68 -3.33 0.61
C GLY A 39 15.57 -3.96 -0.22
N ARG A 40 15.45 -5.29 -0.12
CA ARG A 40 14.40 -6.05 -0.80
C ARG A 40 13.21 -6.26 0.13
N ILE A 41 12.02 -6.37 -0.44
CA ILE A 41 10.78 -6.58 0.30
C ILE A 41 10.41 -8.05 0.25
N LEU A 42 10.24 -8.65 1.42
CA LEU A 42 9.76 -10.02 1.58
C LEU A 42 8.26 -10.05 1.84
N GLY A 43 7.59 -10.99 1.17
CA GLY A 43 6.17 -11.25 1.36
C GLY A 43 5.29 -10.19 0.70
N GLY A 44 4.47 -9.50 1.50
CA GLY A 44 3.48 -8.55 1.02
C GLY A 44 4.12 -7.30 0.39
N ARG A 45 3.54 -6.81 -0.71
CA ARG A 45 3.96 -5.55 -1.32
C ARG A 45 3.81 -4.40 -0.33
N VAL A 46 4.75 -3.47 -0.42
CA VAL A 46 4.72 -2.21 0.30
C VAL A 46 4.50 -1.07 -0.68
N SER A 47 3.98 0.04 -0.17
CA SER A 47 3.84 1.31 -0.87
C SER A 47 4.61 2.40 -0.13
N ILE A 48 4.88 3.52 -0.81
CA ILE A 48 5.49 4.70 -0.19
C ILE A 48 4.71 5.09 1.06
N GLY A 49 5.43 5.30 2.16
CA GLY A 49 4.87 5.61 3.48
C GLY A 49 4.56 4.39 4.35
N ASP A 50 4.52 3.17 3.81
CA ASP A 50 4.29 1.96 4.62
C ASP A 50 5.41 1.77 5.65
N ARG A 51 5.01 1.28 6.83
CA ARG A 51 5.94 0.88 7.89
C ARG A 51 6.54 -0.48 7.59
N VAL A 52 7.84 -0.58 7.77
CA VAL A 52 8.60 -1.81 7.53
C VAL A 52 9.57 -2.08 8.67
N GLU A 53 9.91 -3.34 8.82
CA GLU A 53 10.92 -3.82 9.76
C GLU A 53 11.91 -4.73 9.03
N LEU A 54 13.18 -4.67 9.45
CA LEU A 54 14.24 -5.55 8.96
C LEU A 54 13.92 -6.99 9.40
N ALA A 55 13.71 -7.88 8.45
CA ALA A 55 13.44 -9.29 8.68
C ALA A 55 14.74 -10.10 8.73
N GLU A 56 15.59 -9.95 7.73
CA GLU A 56 16.88 -10.64 7.63
C GLU A 56 17.89 -9.83 6.81
N THR A 57 19.17 -10.18 6.91
CA THR A 57 20.23 -9.66 6.05
C THR A 57 20.91 -10.84 5.37
N ARG A 58 20.96 -10.83 4.04
CA ARG A 58 21.51 -11.92 3.22
C ARG A 58 22.60 -11.34 2.31
N ASP A 59 23.82 -11.84 2.45
CA ASP A 59 24.99 -11.36 1.68
C ASP A 59 25.20 -9.84 1.77
N GLY A 60 24.90 -9.24 2.92
CA GLY A 60 24.98 -7.79 3.14
C GLY A 60 23.78 -6.98 2.60
N VAL A 61 22.82 -7.63 1.94
CA VAL A 61 21.57 -7.02 1.47
C VAL A 61 20.50 -7.14 2.55
N PRO A 62 19.92 -6.02 3.03
CA PRO A 62 18.84 -6.07 4.00
C PRO A 62 17.51 -6.41 3.31
N PHE A 63 16.76 -7.30 3.95
CA PHE A 63 15.43 -7.69 3.55
C PHE A 63 14.42 -7.19 4.58
N PHE A 64 13.47 -6.39 4.14
CA PHE A 64 12.42 -5.81 4.96
C PHE A 64 11.11 -6.53 4.72
N ARG A 65 10.26 -6.56 5.74
CA ARG A 65 8.86 -6.98 5.61
C ARG A 65 7.95 -5.83 6.02
N LYS A 66 6.73 -5.80 5.47
CA LYS A 66 5.69 -4.89 5.95
C LYS A 66 5.46 -5.14 7.43
N ALA A 67 5.67 -4.13 8.26
CA ALA A 67 5.33 -4.23 9.66
C ALA A 67 3.81 -4.40 9.72
N ALA A 68 3.33 -5.38 10.48
CA ALA A 68 1.91 -5.42 10.77
C ALA A 68 1.55 -4.05 11.35
N ALA A 69 0.58 -3.37 10.74
CA ALA A 69 -0.02 -2.23 11.40
C ALA A 69 -0.35 -2.71 12.81
N ALA A 70 0.07 -1.95 13.82
CA ALA A 70 -0.42 -2.16 15.18
C ALA A 70 -1.94 -1.99 15.10
N GLY A 71 -2.65 -3.07 14.77
CA GLY A 71 -4.09 -3.09 14.81
C GLY A 71 -4.42 -2.78 16.25
N PRO A 72 -5.35 -1.85 16.53
CA PRO A 72 -5.90 -1.82 17.86
C PRO A 72 -6.51 -3.20 18.09
N GLY A 73 -5.94 -3.95 19.04
CA GLY A 73 -6.69 -5.01 19.69
C GLY A 73 -7.91 -4.37 20.32
N GLY A 74 -9.03 -4.37 19.60
CA GLY A 74 -10.27 -3.73 20.01
C GLY A 74 -11.44 -4.52 19.45
N ARG A 75 -11.93 -5.49 20.23
CA ARG A 75 -13.28 -6.02 20.06
C ARG A 75 -14.27 -4.85 20.05
N LEU A 76 -15.35 -5.02 19.26
CA LEU A 76 -16.76 -4.72 19.53
C LEU A 76 -17.45 -4.11 18.29
N ARG A 77 -18.16 -4.95 17.53
CA ARG A 77 -19.54 -4.67 17.06
C ARG A 77 -20.11 -5.93 16.42
N GLY A 78 -20.66 -6.80 17.26
CA GLY A 78 -21.63 -7.81 16.88
C GLY A 78 -23.00 -7.43 17.43
N GLY A 79 -23.41 -6.17 17.24
CA GLY A 79 -24.79 -5.73 17.46
C GLY A 79 -25.55 -5.94 16.16
N SER A 80 -26.21 -7.08 16.03
CA SER A 80 -27.19 -7.36 14.98
C SER A 80 -28.43 -6.50 15.22
N GLU A 81 -28.33 -5.21 14.89
CA GLU A 81 -29.51 -4.37 14.77
C GLU A 81 -30.20 -4.75 13.45
N ARG A 82 -31.30 -5.49 13.59
CA ARG A 82 -32.22 -5.79 12.51
C ARG A 82 -32.67 -4.48 11.88
N SER A 83 -32.29 -4.28 10.64
CA SER A 83 -32.91 -3.31 9.75
C SER A 83 -34.37 -3.70 9.50
N PRO A 84 -35.31 -2.75 9.55
CA PRO A 84 -36.45 -2.78 8.67
C PRO A 84 -36.37 -1.59 7.70
N HIS A 85 -36.22 -1.90 6.41
CA HIS A 85 -36.91 -1.18 5.34
C HIS A 85 -38.44 -1.28 5.61
N PRO A 86 -39.33 -0.41 5.06
CA PRO A 86 -39.25 0.22 3.73
C PRO A 86 -39.75 1.68 3.63
N GLY A 87 -39.55 2.31 2.47
CA GLY A 87 -40.23 3.56 2.12
C GLY A 87 -39.77 4.12 0.76
N PRO A 88 -40.64 4.20 -0.26
CA PRO A 88 -40.28 4.50 -1.65
C PRO A 88 -40.43 5.99 -1.98
N GLY A 89 -39.76 6.47 -3.04
CA GLY A 89 -40.24 7.67 -3.75
C GLY A 89 -39.17 8.48 -4.47
N GLY A 90 -39.20 8.41 -5.80
CA GLY A 90 -38.66 9.48 -6.66
C GLY A 90 -38.03 8.97 -7.95
N PRO A 91 -38.64 9.19 -9.13
CA PRO A 91 -38.07 8.77 -10.40
C PRO A 91 -37.05 9.78 -10.98
N ALA A 92 -36.07 9.18 -11.68
CA ALA A 92 -35.33 9.57 -12.88
C ALA A 92 -34.93 11.03 -13.20
N VAL A 93 -33.65 11.16 -13.55
CA VAL A 93 -32.93 12.26 -14.23
C VAL A 93 -33.58 12.73 -15.54
N PRO A 94 -33.21 13.91 -16.08
CA PRO A 94 -32.10 13.94 -17.05
C PRO A 94 -31.14 15.12 -16.93
N ALA A 95 -30.01 14.99 -17.63
CA ALA A 95 -28.92 15.94 -17.77
C ALA A 95 -29.26 17.08 -18.72
N GLU A 96 -28.80 18.29 -18.40
CA GLU A 96 -28.68 19.39 -19.36
C GLU A 96 -27.25 19.92 -19.31
N GLU A 97 -26.56 19.73 -20.42
CA GLU A 97 -25.26 20.33 -20.74
C GLU A 97 -25.54 21.76 -21.23
N ASP A 98 -25.15 22.76 -20.44
CA ASP A 98 -25.12 24.15 -20.92
C ASP A 98 -23.67 24.55 -21.16
N GLY A 99 -23.37 24.73 -22.46
CA GLY A 99 -22.10 25.24 -22.94
C GLY A 99 -21.88 26.68 -22.49
N PHE A 100 -20.60 27.07 -22.45
CA PHE A 100 -20.24 28.48 -22.49
C PHE A 100 -19.06 28.71 -23.43
N GLN A 101 -19.23 29.74 -24.24
CA GLN A 101 -18.50 30.13 -25.45
C GLN A 101 -17.03 30.50 -25.22
N GLU A 102 -16.20 30.13 -26.20
CA GLU A 102 -14.97 30.86 -26.51
C GLU A 102 -15.31 32.26 -27.04
N ALA A 103 -14.66 33.27 -26.48
CA ALA A 103 -14.57 34.60 -27.08
C ALA A 103 -13.16 35.17 -26.86
N SER A 104 -12.42 35.19 -27.97
CA SER A 104 -11.32 36.08 -28.36
C SER A 104 -9.95 35.94 -27.70
#